data_AF-A0A8C3A3J1-F1
#
_entry.id   AF-A0A8C3A3J1-F1
#
_cell.length_a   1.000
_cell.length_b   1.000
_cell.length_c   1.000
_cell.angle_alpha   90.00
_cell.angle_beta   90.00
_cell.angle_gamma   90.00
#
_symmetry.space_group_name_H-M   'P 1'
#
loop_
_entity.id
_entity.type
_entity.pdbx_description
1 polymer ?
#
loop_
_entity_poly.entity_id
_entity_poly.type
_entity_poly.pdbx_seq_one_letter_code
_entity_poly.pdbx_strand_id
1 'polypeptide(L)'
;MTSMELYSKGASVWIPDPDAVWVSGLLLQDYNPGEKHLLLQLSDGTEAQYPVVSPSDLPPLGNPDILEGGNDLTALSFLHEAAVLHNLRVRFLDYSSIYTYCGIVLVAINPYDQLPIYGEEVIDAYSGQDMADMEPHIFSVAEEAYRTMTRSEKNQSIIISGESGSGKTVSAKFTMRYFAVVGGASQQTSVEDRVLASNPIMESIGNAKTTRNDNSSRFGKYIEIGFGRKGDIIGANMRTYLLEKSRVVFQVSSLVTVTRMHVRILRLLCIFS
;
A
#
# COMPACT_ATOMS: atom_id res chain seq x y z
N MET A 1 14.58 29.55 1.52
CA MET A 1 15.61 28.80 2.25
C MET A 1 16.24 27.85 1.25
N THR A 2 17.56 27.88 1.14
CA THR A 2 18.28 26.84 0.38
C THR A 2 18.21 25.55 1.20
N SER A 3 18.04 24.38 0.57
CA SER A 3 17.87 23.12 1.34
C SER A 3 19.07 22.79 2.23
N MET A 4 20.23 23.41 1.97
CA MET A 4 21.48 23.23 2.72
C MET A 4 21.42 23.86 4.12
N GLU A 5 20.64 24.93 4.33
CA GLU A 5 20.47 25.57 5.65
C GLU A 5 19.80 24.66 6.68
N LEU A 6 19.13 23.59 6.22
CA LEU A 6 18.45 22.61 7.07
C LEU A 6 19.39 21.55 7.65
N TYR A 7 20.62 21.43 7.12
CA TYR A 7 21.65 20.50 7.62
C TYR A 7 22.40 21.14 8.80
N SER A 8 21.67 21.37 9.88
CA SER A 8 22.20 21.90 11.14
C SER A 8 22.42 20.79 12.16
N LYS A 9 23.22 21.07 13.18
CA LYS A 9 23.46 20.18 14.32
C LYS A 9 22.12 19.77 14.95
N GLY A 10 21.95 18.46 15.13
CA GLY A 10 20.73 17.87 15.67
C GLY A 10 19.67 17.55 14.61
N ALA A 11 19.87 17.90 13.34
CA ALA A 11 19.04 17.40 12.26
C ALA A 11 19.29 15.89 12.03
N SER A 12 18.24 15.14 11.71
CA SER A 12 18.34 13.76 11.28
C SER A 12 18.51 13.70 9.76
N VAL A 13 19.26 12.71 9.27
CA VAL A 13 19.41 12.37 7.85
C VAL A 13 19.36 10.86 7.65
N TRP A 14 19.04 10.43 6.43
CA TRP A 14 19.01 9.03 6.02
C TRP A 14 20.21 8.66 5.17
N ILE A 15 20.99 7.69 5.62
CA ILE A 15 22.13 7.15 4.85
C ILE A 15 21.82 5.73 4.36
N PRO A 16 22.36 5.32 3.18
CA PRO A 16 22.15 3.96 2.67
C PRO A 16 22.74 2.90 3.59
N ASP A 17 22.04 1.79 3.75
CA ASP A 17 22.49 0.61 4.50
C ASP A 17 22.23 -0.68 3.70
N PRO A 18 23.18 -1.64 3.66
CA PRO A 18 23.03 -2.87 2.89
C PRO A 18 21.85 -3.76 3.32
N ASP A 19 21.50 -3.74 4.61
CA ASP A 19 20.53 -4.67 5.19
C ASP A 19 19.16 -3.99 5.43
N ALA A 20 19.18 -2.78 5.98
CA ALA A 20 18.00 -1.99 6.31
C ALA A 20 17.55 -1.07 5.17
N VAL A 21 18.29 -1.02 4.05
CA VAL A 21 18.16 -0.05 2.94
C VAL A 21 18.54 1.38 3.35
N TRP A 22 17.99 1.86 4.47
CA TRP A 22 18.25 3.18 5.04
C TRP A 22 18.41 3.10 6.56
N VAL A 23 19.35 3.86 7.11
CA VAL A 23 19.50 4.08 8.56
C VAL A 23 19.54 5.58 8.86
N SER A 24 19.02 5.94 10.04
CA SER A 24 19.00 7.32 10.52
C SER A 24 20.33 7.69 11.17
N GLY A 25 20.83 8.88 10.85
CA GLY A 25 22.00 9.50 11.47
C GLY A 25 21.70 10.92 11.92
N LEU A 26 22.13 11.28 13.12
CA LEU A 26 22.00 12.61 13.70
C LEU A 26 23.24 13.45 13.39
N LEU A 27 23.07 14.66 12.85
CA LEU A 27 24.18 15.57 12.60
C LEU A 27 24.79 16.07 13.92
N LEU A 28 26.10 15.87 14.09
CA LEU A 28 26.84 16.33 15.27
C LEU A 28 27.30 17.79 15.15
N GLN A 29 27.36 18.32 13.93
CA GLN A 29 27.75 19.69 13.61
C GLN A 29 26.94 20.23 12.43
N ASP A 30 26.92 21.56 12.28
CA ASP A 30 26.33 22.23 11.12
C ASP A 30 27.15 21.93 9.86
N TYR A 31 26.48 21.72 8.72
CA TYR A 31 27.14 21.57 7.43
C TYR A 31 27.42 22.94 6.81
N ASN A 32 28.69 23.20 6.51
CA ASN A 32 29.09 24.36 5.72
C ASN A 32 29.36 23.98 4.26
N PRO A 33 28.88 24.77 3.28
CA PRO A 33 29.16 24.53 1.87
C PRO A 33 30.67 24.42 1.60
N GLY A 34 31.09 23.30 1.00
CA GLY A 34 32.50 22.99 0.72
C GLY A 34 33.14 22.00 1.69
N GLU A 35 32.46 21.64 2.78
CA GLU A 35 32.84 20.50 3.61
C GLU A 35 32.71 19.18 2.83
N LYS A 36 33.69 18.30 3.03
CA LYS A 36 33.79 17.00 2.32
C LYS A 36 33.11 15.86 3.05
N HIS A 37 32.69 16.05 4.30
CA HIS A 37 32.11 15.00 5.13
C HIS A 37 31.06 15.59 6.07
N LEU A 38 30.03 14.80 6.38
CA LEU A 38 29.12 15.02 7.49
C LEU A 38 29.57 14.15 8.68
N LEU A 39 29.60 14.73 9.88
CA LEU A 39 29.76 14.00 11.13
C LEU A 39 28.39 13.59 11.65
N LEU A 40 28.15 12.28 11.69
CA LEU A 40 26.86 11.70 12.07
C LEU A 40 27.03 10.80 13.29
N GLN A 41 26.02 10.77 14.15
CA GLN A 41 25.82 9.71 15.14
C GLN A 41 24.68 8.81 14.67
N LEU A 42 24.98 7.54 14.45
CA LEU A 42 24.00 6.54 14.02
C LEU A 42 23.11 6.11 15.19
N SER A 43 22.01 5.44 14.87
CA SER A 43 21.04 4.93 15.87
C SER A 43 21.63 3.95 16.90
N ASP A 44 22.75 3.29 16.59
CA ASP A 44 23.48 2.41 17.52
C ASP A 44 24.47 3.17 18.43
N GLY A 45 24.55 4.49 18.29
CA GLY A 45 25.47 5.36 19.01
C GLY A 45 26.84 5.52 18.34
N THR A 46 27.12 4.80 17.25
CA THR A 46 28.39 4.85 16.53
C THR A 46 28.52 6.18 15.78
N GLU A 47 29.68 6.82 15.88
CA GLU A 47 30.00 8.00 15.06
C GLU A 47 30.50 7.58 13.68
N ALA A 48 29.93 8.17 12.64
CA ALA A 48 30.28 7.90 11.24
C ALA A 48 30.58 9.19 10.48
N GLN A 49 31.56 9.13 9.58
CA GLN A 49 31.84 10.20 8.62
C GLN A 49 31.23 9.85 7.27
N TYR A 50 30.23 10.62 6.84
CA TYR A 50 29.58 10.40 5.55
C TYR A 50 30.19 11.34 4.49
N PRO A 51 30.77 10.82 3.39
CA PRO A 51 31.43 11.65 2.39
C PRO A 51 30.43 12.43 1.54
N VAL A 52 30.74 13.70 1.28
CA VAL A 52 29.98 14.62 0.43
C VAL A 52 30.94 15.20 -0.61
N VAL A 53 30.83 14.77 -1.86
CA VAL A 53 31.71 15.24 -2.95
C VAL A 53 31.14 16.48 -3.61
N SER A 54 29.82 16.53 -3.72
CA SER A 54 29.03 17.62 -4.27
C SER A 54 27.81 17.89 -3.39
N PRO A 55 27.22 19.09 -3.44
CA PRO A 55 26.00 19.37 -2.66
C PRO A 55 24.79 18.51 -3.06
N SER A 56 24.81 17.86 -4.23
CA SER A 56 23.81 16.86 -4.63
C SER A 56 23.98 15.51 -3.94
N ASP A 57 25.12 15.25 -3.29
CA ASP A 57 25.37 14.00 -2.55
C ASP A 57 24.89 14.08 -1.09
N LEU A 58 24.26 15.19 -0.69
CA LEU A 58 23.70 15.34 0.64
C LEU A 58 22.58 14.30 0.87
N PRO A 59 22.62 13.56 1.99
CA PRO A 59 21.65 12.52 2.29
C PRO A 59 20.27 13.12 2.57
N PRO A 60 19.16 12.45 2.23
CA PRO A 60 17.82 12.96 2.49
C PRO A 60 17.60 13.29 3.98
N LEU A 61 17.02 14.46 4.27
CA LEU A 61 16.69 14.88 5.63
C LEU A 61 15.62 14.00 6.27
N GLY A 62 15.78 13.71 7.56
CA GLY A 62 14.80 13.05 8.40
C GLY A 62 13.62 13.97 8.73
N ASN A 63 12.43 13.38 8.85
CA ASN A 63 11.27 14.11 9.37
C ASN A 63 11.36 14.19 10.90
N PRO A 64 10.81 15.24 11.53
CA PRO A 64 10.69 15.30 12.99
C PRO A 64 9.85 14.13 13.53
N ASP A 65 10.24 13.60 14.69
CA ASP A 65 9.61 12.45 15.36
C ASP A 65 8.09 12.61 15.57
N ILE A 66 7.61 13.85 15.76
CA ILE A 66 6.18 14.16 15.95
C ILE A 66 5.32 13.82 14.71
N LEU A 67 5.93 13.72 13.52
CA LEU A 67 5.24 13.38 12.27
C LEU A 67 5.32 11.88 11.96
N GLU A 68 6.04 11.10 12.77
CA GLU A 68 6.14 9.66 12.58
C GLU A 68 4.82 8.95 12.88
N GLY A 69 4.55 7.86 12.15
CA GLY A 69 3.35 7.07 12.36
C GLY A 69 2.05 7.72 11.88
N GLY A 70 2.09 8.90 11.26
CA GLY A 70 0.90 9.58 10.75
C GLY A 70 0.05 8.73 9.80
N ASN A 71 -1.27 8.97 9.78
CA ASN A 71 -2.23 8.21 8.96
C ASN A 71 -2.10 8.46 7.46
N ASP A 72 -1.57 9.63 7.05
CA ASP A 72 -1.31 9.97 5.65
C ASP A 72 0.14 10.43 5.47
N LEU A 73 0.84 9.78 4.53
CA LEU A 73 2.22 10.11 4.17
C LEU A 73 2.37 11.52 3.57
N THR A 74 1.28 12.15 3.09
CA THR A 74 1.31 13.53 2.59
C THR A 74 1.57 14.56 3.69
N ALA A 75 1.41 14.19 4.97
CA ALA A 75 1.68 15.07 6.12
C ALA A 75 3.17 15.22 6.45
N LEU A 76 4.05 14.43 5.82
CA LEU A 76 5.49 14.49 6.03
C LEU A 76 6.09 15.80 5.47
N SER A 77 7.03 16.40 6.20
CA SER A 77 7.74 17.61 5.75
C SER A 77 8.69 17.31 4.58
N PHE A 78 9.37 16.17 4.66
CA PHE A 78 10.28 15.66 3.62
C PHE A 78 9.73 14.34 3.10
N LEU A 79 9.25 14.34 1.86
CA LEU A 79 8.70 13.16 1.20
C LEU A 79 9.71 12.56 0.22
N HIS A 80 10.35 11.47 0.64
CA HIS A 80 11.31 10.68 -0.14
C HIS A 80 11.26 9.22 0.29
N GLU A 81 12.00 8.35 -0.41
CA GLU A 81 11.92 6.90 -0.22
C GLU A 81 12.19 6.45 1.23
N ALA A 82 13.22 7.01 1.88
CA ALA A 82 13.58 6.65 3.24
C ALA A 82 12.48 7.04 4.25
N ALA A 83 11.89 8.23 4.08
CA ALA A 83 10.79 8.69 4.94
C ALA A 83 9.54 7.82 4.80
N VAL A 84 9.18 7.43 3.57
CA VAL A 84 8.04 6.54 3.31
C VAL A 84 8.29 5.15 3.92
N LEU A 85 9.47 4.57 3.67
CA LEU A 85 9.82 3.25 4.19
C LEU A 85 9.79 3.22 5.73
N HIS A 86 10.38 4.24 6.37
CA HIS A 86 10.42 4.35 7.82
C HIS A 86 9.01 4.50 8.42
N ASN A 87 8.19 5.41 7.89
CA ASN A 87 6.84 5.64 8.40
C ASN A 87 5.97 4.38 8.28
N LEU A 88 6.01 3.70 7.13
CA LEU A 88 5.30 2.43 6.93
C LEU A 88 5.80 1.32 7.88
N ARG A 89 7.11 1.26 8.13
CA ARG A 89 7.71 0.30 9.07
C ARG A 89 7.23 0.54 10.50
N VAL A 90 7.27 1.78 10.98
CA VAL A 90 6.79 2.16 12.33
C VAL A 90 5.30 1.86 12.47
N ARG A 91 4.48 2.21 11.47
CA ARG A 91 3.05 1.87 11.47
C ARG A 91 2.77 0.38 11.54
N PHE A 92 3.51 -0.40 10.76
CA PHE A 92 3.31 -1.84 10.71
C PHE A 92 3.80 -2.55 11.99
N LEU A 93 5.01 -2.22 12.47
CA LEU A 93 5.64 -2.92 13.58
C LEU A 93 5.18 -2.41 14.95
N ASP A 94 5.07 -1.10 15.13
CA ASP A 94 4.87 -0.50 16.45
C ASP A 94 3.39 -0.25 16.71
N TYR A 95 2.65 0.22 15.70
CA TYR A 95 1.21 0.48 15.80
C TYR A 95 0.33 -0.69 15.34
N SER A 96 0.91 -1.78 14.83
CA SER A 96 0.16 -2.92 14.24
C SER A 96 -0.87 -2.48 13.17
N SER A 97 -0.59 -1.38 12.49
CA SER A 97 -1.47 -0.78 11.49
C SER A 97 -1.02 -1.16 10.08
N ILE A 98 -1.88 -1.88 9.38
CA ILE A 98 -1.58 -2.39 8.03
C ILE A 98 -1.98 -1.44 6.91
N TYR A 99 -2.75 -0.41 7.23
CA TYR A 99 -3.31 0.53 6.27
C TYR A 99 -2.75 1.92 6.51
N THR A 100 -2.34 2.58 5.44
CA THR A 100 -1.80 3.95 5.48
C THR A 100 -2.22 4.70 4.23
N TYR A 101 -2.69 5.94 4.35
CA TYR A 101 -2.95 6.77 3.19
C TYR A 101 -1.66 7.34 2.60
N CYS A 102 -1.69 7.53 1.29
CA CYS A 102 -0.71 8.27 0.52
C CYS A 102 -1.51 9.17 -0.42
N GLY A 103 -2.09 10.23 0.15
CA GLY A 103 -3.10 11.06 -0.49
C GLY A 103 -4.29 10.24 -0.96
N ILE A 104 -4.48 10.13 -2.27
CA ILE A 104 -5.61 9.39 -2.87
C ILE A 104 -5.40 7.86 -2.89
N VAL A 105 -4.21 7.37 -2.58
CA VAL A 105 -3.87 5.95 -2.62
C VAL A 105 -3.90 5.37 -1.21
N LEU A 106 -4.47 4.17 -1.06
CA LEU A 106 -4.36 3.38 0.16
C LEU A 106 -3.23 2.35 0.02
N VAL A 107 -2.24 2.43 0.90
CA VAL A 107 -1.20 1.41 1.06
C VAL A 107 -1.70 0.35 2.04
N ALA A 108 -1.60 -0.92 1.64
CA ALA A 108 -1.98 -2.07 2.46
C ALA A 108 -0.80 -3.03 2.56
N ILE A 109 -0.32 -3.29 3.78
CA ILE A 109 0.77 -4.21 4.07
C ILE A 109 0.16 -5.54 4.55
N ASN A 110 0.57 -6.66 3.96
CA ASN A 110 0.02 -7.96 4.33
C ASN A 110 0.54 -8.40 5.72
N PRO A 111 -0.33 -8.54 6.75
CA PRO A 111 0.11 -8.95 8.09
C PRO A 111 0.43 -10.45 8.20
N TYR A 112 0.02 -11.27 7.24
CA TYR A 112 0.03 -12.74 7.35
C TYR A 112 -0.71 -13.28 8.59
N ASP A 113 -1.58 -12.47 9.18
CA ASP A 113 -2.36 -12.80 10.37
C ASP A 113 -3.81 -12.32 10.23
N GLN A 114 -4.72 -12.90 11.02
CA GLN A 114 -6.12 -12.50 11.07
C GLN A 114 -6.29 -11.35 12.06
N LEU A 115 -6.67 -10.18 11.56
CA LEU A 115 -6.90 -9.00 12.38
C LEU A 115 -8.41 -8.80 12.65
N PRO A 116 -8.81 -8.42 13.88
CA PRO A 116 -10.20 -8.18 14.26
C PRO A 116 -10.72 -6.80 13.79
N ILE A 117 -10.37 -6.37 12.57
CA ILE A 117 -10.69 -5.05 12.01
C ILE A 117 -11.72 -5.08 10.87
N TYR A 118 -12.38 -6.24 10.67
CA TYR A 118 -13.31 -6.48 9.56
C TYR A 118 -14.70 -6.93 10.03
N GLY A 119 -15.04 -6.66 11.30
CA GLY A 119 -16.37 -6.92 11.85
C GLY A 119 -17.44 -6.00 11.25
N GLU A 120 -18.72 -6.35 11.44
CA GLU A 120 -19.85 -5.50 11.01
C GLU A 120 -19.84 -4.16 11.75
N GLU A 121 -19.49 -4.17 13.04
CA GLU A 121 -19.29 -2.96 13.84
C GLU A 121 -18.28 -1.97 13.23
N VAL A 122 -17.24 -2.48 12.55
CA VAL A 122 -16.27 -1.64 11.84
C VAL A 122 -16.89 -1.12 10.55
N ILE A 123 -17.63 -1.94 9.80
CA ILE A 123 -18.34 -1.48 8.59
C ILE A 123 -19.29 -0.32 8.93
N ASP A 124 -20.07 -0.48 10.00
CA ASP A 124 -21.00 0.53 10.49
C ASP A 124 -20.28 1.82 10.91
N ALA A 125 -19.13 1.70 11.60
CA ALA A 125 -18.33 2.85 12.00
C ALA A 125 -17.79 3.67 10.82
N TYR A 126 -17.49 3.03 9.69
CA TYR A 126 -17.04 3.72 8.47
C TYR A 126 -18.18 4.22 7.59
N SER A 127 -19.41 3.71 7.75
CA SER A 127 -20.55 4.09 6.92
C SER A 127 -20.95 5.56 7.12
N GLY A 128 -21.07 6.29 6.01
CA GLY A 128 -21.44 7.71 6.01
C GLY A 128 -20.35 8.66 6.49
N GLN A 129 -19.16 8.17 6.85
CA GLN A 129 -18.07 9.01 7.34
C GLN A 129 -17.21 9.55 6.20
N ASP A 130 -16.62 10.73 6.41
CA ASP A 130 -15.63 11.29 5.50
C ASP A 130 -14.27 10.58 5.67
N MET A 131 -13.61 10.28 4.53
CA MET A 131 -12.29 9.62 4.53
C MET A 131 -11.23 10.40 5.34
N ALA A 132 -11.35 11.72 5.42
CA ALA A 132 -10.41 12.57 6.16
C ALA A 132 -10.55 12.45 7.69
N ASP A 133 -11.71 12.01 8.17
CA ASP A 133 -12.02 11.93 9.60
C ASP A 133 -11.79 10.51 10.17
N MET A 134 -11.51 9.54 9.29
CA MET A 134 -11.37 8.13 9.65
C MET A 134 -9.93 7.64 9.52
N GLU A 135 -9.58 6.63 10.31
CA GLU A 135 -8.30 5.95 10.15
C GLU A 135 -8.23 5.21 8.81
N PRO A 136 -7.02 5.05 8.23
CA PRO A 136 -6.86 4.36 6.96
C PRO A 136 -7.42 2.94 7.00
N HIS A 137 -8.35 2.63 6.09
CA HIS A 137 -8.92 1.30 5.99
C HIS A 137 -9.46 1.02 4.59
N ILE A 138 -9.56 -0.25 4.20
CA ILE A 138 -10.16 -0.62 2.91
C ILE A 138 -11.64 -0.22 2.82
N PHE A 139 -12.32 -0.16 3.98
CA PHE A 139 -13.72 0.29 4.07
C PHE A 139 -13.87 1.79 3.83
N SER A 140 -12.90 2.63 4.16
CA SER A 140 -12.97 4.05 3.83
C SER A 140 -12.95 4.27 2.31
N VAL A 141 -12.16 3.47 1.59
CA VAL A 141 -12.07 3.52 0.12
C VAL A 141 -13.38 3.01 -0.51
N ALA A 142 -13.96 1.95 0.08
CA ALA A 142 -15.25 1.44 -0.35
C ALA A 142 -16.38 2.45 -0.12
N GLU A 143 -16.43 3.09 1.06
CA GLU A 143 -17.41 4.12 1.38
C GLU A 143 -17.30 5.32 0.45
N GLU A 144 -16.09 5.85 0.24
CA GLU A 144 -15.89 7.00 -0.63
C GLU A 144 -16.34 6.69 -2.07
N ALA A 145 -16.07 5.47 -2.57
CA ALA A 145 -16.58 5.03 -3.86
C ALA A 145 -18.11 4.89 -3.87
N TYR A 146 -18.71 4.28 -2.84
CA TYR A 146 -20.17 4.11 -2.74
C TYR A 146 -20.90 5.46 -2.69
N ARG A 147 -20.43 6.36 -1.82
CA ARG A 147 -20.98 7.69 -1.62
C ARG A 147 -20.79 8.58 -2.84
N THR A 148 -19.63 8.53 -3.47
CA THR A 148 -19.40 9.26 -4.73
C THR A 148 -20.27 8.73 -5.86
N MET A 149 -20.43 7.40 -5.98
CA MET A 149 -21.32 6.79 -6.97
C MET A 149 -22.77 7.26 -6.79
N THR A 150 -23.29 7.21 -5.56
CA THR A 150 -24.68 7.58 -5.25
C THR A 150 -24.92 9.09 -5.39
N ARG A 151 -23.97 9.94 -4.97
CA ARG A 151 -24.08 11.40 -5.07
C ARG A 151 -23.93 11.92 -6.49
N SER A 152 -23.00 11.37 -7.26
CA SER A 152 -22.65 11.87 -8.61
C SER A 152 -23.35 11.14 -9.74
N GLU A 153 -24.05 10.04 -9.45
CA GLU A 153 -24.66 9.13 -10.43
C GLU A 153 -23.65 8.65 -11.49
N LYS A 154 -22.37 8.52 -11.11
CA LYS A 154 -21.29 8.03 -11.98
C LYS A 154 -20.74 6.70 -11.49
N ASN A 155 -20.46 5.82 -12.44
CA ASN A 155 -19.78 4.54 -12.17
C ASN A 155 -18.39 4.78 -11.58
N GLN A 156 -18.03 3.98 -10.58
CA GLN A 156 -16.75 4.05 -9.89
C GLN A 156 -15.92 2.80 -10.17
N SER A 157 -14.61 2.90 -10.00
CA SER A 157 -13.69 1.77 -10.09
C SER A 157 -12.72 1.77 -8.91
N ILE A 158 -12.56 0.60 -8.30
CA ILE A 158 -11.55 0.36 -7.27
C ILE A 158 -10.48 -0.53 -7.90
N ILE A 159 -9.26 -0.01 -8.01
CA ILE A 159 -8.14 -0.71 -8.63
C ILE A 159 -7.20 -1.18 -7.53
N ILE A 160 -7.06 -2.50 -7.39
CA ILE A 160 -6.19 -3.12 -6.39
C ILE A 160 -4.98 -3.71 -7.10
N SER A 161 -3.82 -3.10 -6.89
CA SER A 161 -2.55 -3.48 -7.51
C SER A 161 -1.55 -4.01 -6.47
N GLY A 162 -0.49 -4.68 -6.94
CA GLY A 162 0.54 -5.25 -6.08
C GLY A 162 1.08 -6.58 -6.58
N GLU A 163 2.21 -7.01 -6.04
CA GLU A 163 2.86 -8.26 -6.40
C GLU A 163 2.02 -9.50 -6.01
N SER A 164 2.39 -10.67 -6.52
CA SER A 164 1.71 -11.91 -6.14
C SER A 164 1.89 -12.17 -4.65
N GLY A 165 0.79 -12.45 -3.92
CA GLY A 165 0.82 -12.62 -2.47
C GLY A 165 0.65 -11.34 -1.63
N SER A 166 0.54 -10.16 -2.26
CA SER A 166 0.40 -8.87 -1.56
C SER A 166 -0.97 -8.62 -0.90
N GLY A 167 -1.91 -9.57 -0.95
CA GLY A 167 -3.25 -9.40 -0.35
C GLY A 167 -4.35 -8.86 -1.27
N LYS A 168 -4.10 -8.68 -2.59
CA LYS A 168 -5.10 -8.12 -3.53
C LYS A 168 -6.49 -8.76 -3.46
N THR A 169 -6.54 -10.10 -3.45
CA THR A 169 -7.80 -10.86 -3.40
C THR A 169 -8.54 -10.66 -2.07
N VAL A 170 -7.79 -10.55 -0.98
CA VAL A 170 -8.34 -10.31 0.36
C VAL A 170 -8.93 -8.90 0.45
N SER A 171 -8.20 -7.88 -0.03
CA SER A 171 -8.72 -6.52 -0.10
C SER A 171 -9.99 -6.43 -0.95
N ALA A 172 -10.01 -7.07 -2.12
CA ALA A 172 -11.20 -7.11 -2.97
C ALA A 172 -12.39 -7.77 -2.27
N LYS A 173 -12.16 -8.86 -1.53
CA LYS A 173 -13.20 -9.54 -0.73
C LYS A 173 -13.80 -8.59 0.31
N PHE A 174 -12.98 -7.87 1.06
CA PHE A 174 -13.48 -6.95 2.08
C PHE A 174 -14.21 -5.74 1.48
N THR A 175 -13.74 -5.20 0.35
CA THR A 175 -14.47 -4.18 -0.40
C THR A 175 -15.86 -4.66 -0.82
N MET A 176 -15.98 -5.89 -1.34
CA MET A 176 -17.27 -6.46 -1.72
C MET A 176 -18.20 -6.68 -0.53
N ARG A 177 -17.66 -7.15 0.60
CA ARG A 177 -18.41 -7.31 1.86
C ARG A 177 -18.96 -5.98 2.36
N TYR A 178 -18.16 -4.91 2.28
CA TYR A 178 -18.62 -3.56 2.63
C TYR A 178 -19.84 -3.14 1.81
N PHE A 179 -19.76 -3.27 0.48
CA PHE A 179 -20.88 -2.93 -0.39
C PHE A 179 -22.13 -3.77 -0.13
N ALA A 180 -21.97 -5.05 0.22
CA ALA A 180 -23.10 -5.91 0.54
C ALA A 180 -23.87 -5.35 1.74
N VAL A 181 -23.18 -5.06 2.84
CA VAL A 181 -23.80 -4.54 4.07
C VAL A 181 -24.46 -3.18 3.83
N VAL A 182 -23.73 -2.21 3.26
CA VAL A 182 -24.24 -0.83 3.07
C VAL A 182 -25.30 -0.77 1.96
N GLY A 183 -25.21 -1.62 0.94
CA GLY A 183 -26.17 -1.73 -0.16
C GLY A 183 -27.50 -2.41 0.22
N GLY A 184 -27.86 -2.44 1.50
CA GLY A 184 -29.17 -2.91 1.96
C GLY A 184 -29.41 -4.40 1.74
N ALA A 185 -28.35 -5.19 1.60
CA ALA A 185 -28.46 -6.64 1.65
C ALA A 185 -28.87 -7.07 3.06
N SER A 186 -30.17 -7.15 3.33
CA SER A 186 -30.68 -7.77 4.56
C SER A 186 -30.11 -9.19 4.66
N GLN A 187 -29.21 -9.43 5.63
CA GLN A 187 -28.54 -10.71 5.93
C GLN A 187 -28.04 -11.47 4.69
N GLN A 188 -26.73 -11.41 4.40
CA GLN A 188 -26.07 -12.24 3.38
C GLN A 188 -26.87 -12.30 2.07
N THR A 189 -26.87 -11.23 1.28
CA THR A 189 -27.47 -11.35 -0.05
C THR A 189 -26.74 -12.42 -0.83
N SER A 190 -27.51 -13.26 -1.54
CA SER A 190 -26.96 -14.27 -2.44
C SER A 190 -25.95 -13.71 -3.45
N VAL A 191 -25.94 -12.39 -3.73
CA VAL A 191 -24.99 -11.78 -4.67
C VAL A 191 -23.58 -11.74 -4.08
N GLU A 192 -23.38 -11.29 -2.84
CA GLU A 192 -22.06 -11.35 -2.19
C GLU A 192 -21.57 -12.79 -2.14
N ASP A 193 -22.39 -13.70 -1.61
CA ASP A 193 -22.03 -15.10 -1.48
C ASP A 193 -21.73 -15.75 -2.83
N ARG A 194 -22.50 -15.43 -3.89
CA ARG A 194 -22.23 -15.95 -5.25
C ARG A 194 -20.95 -15.38 -5.83
N VAL A 195 -20.68 -14.09 -5.63
CA VAL A 195 -19.43 -13.48 -6.09
C VAL A 195 -18.24 -14.04 -5.32
N LEU A 196 -18.35 -14.23 -4.01
CA LEU A 196 -17.31 -14.86 -3.19
C LEU A 196 -17.14 -16.34 -3.52
N ALA A 197 -18.22 -17.09 -3.76
CA ALA A 197 -18.20 -18.49 -4.17
C ALA A 197 -17.62 -18.69 -5.57
N SER A 198 -17.61 -17.65 -6.42
CA SER A 198 -16.90 -17.71 -7.70
C SER A 198 -15.38 -17.72 -7.54
N ASN A 199 -14.83 -17.21 -6.43
CA ASN A 199 -13.39 -17.12 -6.23
C ASN A 199 -12.72 -18.51 -6.23
N PRO A 200 -13.13 -19.52 -5.44
CA PRO A 200 -12.55 -20.86 -5.50
C PRO A 200 -12.56 -21.47 -6.90
N ILE A 201 -13.65 -21.26 -7.67
CA ILE A 201 -13.77 -21.75 -9.05
C ILE A 201 -12.70 -21.07 -9.92
N MET A 202 -12.64 -19.74 -9.88
CA MET A 202 -11.67 -18.96 -10.66
C MET A 202 -10.22 -19.25 -10.27
N GLU A 203 -9.96 -19.49 -8.99
CA GLU A 203 -8.64 -19.89 -8.51
C GLU A 203 -8.25 -21.27 -9.03
N SER A 204 -9.17 -22.25 -9.01
CA SER A 204 -8.88 -23.61 -9.49
C SER A 204 -8.52 -23.69 -10.98
N ILE A 205 -9.09 -22.81 -11.81
CA ILE A 205 -8.84 -22.81 -13.27
C ILE A 205 -7.82 -21.77 -13.73
N GLY A 206 -7.56 -20.74 -12.91
CA GLY A 206 -6.80 -19.56 -13.29
C GLY A 206 -5.57 -19.26 -12.44
N ASN A 207 -5.43 -19.91 -11.27
CA ASN A 207 -4.24 -19.80 -10.45
C ASN A 207 -3.29 -20.98 -10.69
N ALA A 208 -2.02 -20.75 -10.40
CA ALA A 208 -1.01 -21.80 -10.43
C ALA A 208 0.12 -21.51 -9.44
N LYS A 209 0.79 -22.58 -9.03
CA LYS A 209 2.07 -22.48 -8.33
C LYS A 209 3.14 -21.89 -9.25
N THR A 210 3.90 -20.96 -8.69
CA THR A 210 5.05 -20.32 -9.31
C THR A 210 6.24 -20.39 -8.35
N THR A 211 7.43 -19.97 -8.79
CA THR A 211 8.60 -19.89 -7.89
C THR A 211 8.43 -18.86 -6.77
N ARG A 212 7.50 -17.91 -6.89
CA ARG A 212 7.30 -16.80 -5.92
C ARG A 212 6.05 -16.93 -5.07
N ASN A 213 5.04 -17.67 -5.53
CA ASN A 213 3.76 -17.82 -4.85
C ASN A 213 3.10 -19.15 -5.27
N ASP A 214 2.62 -19.91 -4.28
CA ASP A 214 1.94 -21.19 -4.45
C ASP A 214 0.53 -21.07 -5.07
N ASN A 215 -0.14 -19.93 -4.92
CA ASN A 215 -1.48 -19.67 -5.46
C ASN A 215 -1.52 -18.36 -6.28
N SER A 216 -0.65 -18.25 -7.28
CA SER A 216 -0.49 -17.04 -8.08
C SER A 216 -1.55 -16.96 -9.18
N SER A 217 -2.40 -15.92 -9.18
CA SER A 217 -3.37 -15.68 -10.26
C SER A 217 -2.66 -15.36 -11.58
N ARG A 218 -3.03 -16.08 -12.64
CA ARG A 218 -2.42 -15.98 -13.98
C ARG A 218 -3.37 -15.34 -15.01
N PHE A 219 -4.32 -14.55 -14.51
CA PHE A 219 -5.29 -13.78 -15.28
C PHE A 219 -5.68 -12.52 -14.47
N GLY A 220 -6.14 -11.48 -15.16
CA GLY A 220 -6.78 -10.32 -14.56
C GLY A 220 -8.27 -10.59 -14.33
N LYS A 221 -8.80 -10.15 -13.19
CA LYS A 221 -10.21 -10.28 -12.82
C LYS A 221 -10.82 -8.90 -12.63
N TYR A 222 -11.94 -8.65 -13.29
CA TYR A 222 -12.74 -7.43 -13.14
C TYR A 222 -14.16 -7.83 -12.75
N ILE A 223 -14.64 -7.28 -11.64
CA ILE A 223 -15.97 -7.57 -11.10
C ILE A 223 -16.76 -6.27 -11.15
N GLU A 224 -17.81 -6.25 -11.94
CA GLU A 224 -18.80 -5.18 -12.01
C GLU A 224 -19.89 -5.48 -10.99
N ILE A 225 -20.11 -4.60 -10.02
CA ILE A 225 -21.22 -4.70 -9.07
C ILE A 225 -22.28 -3.69 -9.50
N GLY A 226 -23.49 -4.18 -9.77
CA GLY A 226 -24.62 -3.36 -10.17
C GLY A 226 -25.37 -2.85 -8.95
N PHE A 227 -25.62 -1.56 -8.91
CA PHE A 227 -26.46 -0.91 -7.89
C PHE A 227 -27.73 -0.33 -8.50
N GLY A 228 -28.85 -0.50 -7.81
CA GLY A 228 -30.12 0.12 -8.13
C GLY A 228 -30.15 1.61 -7.74
N ARG A 229 -31.23 2.30 -8.10
CA ARG A 229 -31.38 3.75 -7.81
C ARG A 229 -31.42 4.07 -6.31
N LYS A 230 -31.72 3.10 -5.46
CA LYS A 230 -31.74 3.27 -4.01
C LYS A 230 -30.37 2.96 -3.37
N GLY A 231 -29.36 2.68 -4.18
CA GLY A 231 -28.04 2.26 -3.70
C GLY A 231 -27.99 0.78 -3.30
N ASP A 232 -29.00 -0.01 -3.67
CA ASP A 232 -29.13 -1.43 -3.36
C ASP A 232 -28.39 -2.32 -4.37
N ILE A 233 -27.75 -3.40 -3.93
CA ILE A 233 -27.09 -4.33 -4.87
C ILE A 233 -28.14 -5.10 -5.67
N ILE A 234 -28.07 -5.00 -7.00
CA ILE A 234 -28.98 -5.69 -7.93
C ILE A 234 -28.33 -6.90 -8.63
N GLY A 235 -27.00 -6.99 -8.64
CA GLY A 235 -26.29 -8.09 -9.27
C GLY A 235 -24.80 -7.83 -9.44
N ALA A 236 -24.10 -8.79 -10.05
CA ALA A 236 -22.70 -8.66 -10.39
C ALA A 236 -22.38 -9.37 -11.70
N ASN A 237 -21.38 -8.87 -12.42
CA ASN A 237 -20.84 -9.46 -13.63
C ASN A 237 -19.31 -9.57 -13.52
N MET A 238 -18.72 -10.63 -14.06
CA MET A 238 -17.27 -10.84 -14.00
C MET A 238 -16.70 -10.90 -15.41
N ARG A 239 -15.63 -10.15 -15.65
CA ARG A 239 -14.82 -10.22 -16.87
C ARG A 239 -13.39 -10.63 -16.52
N THR A 240 -12.83 -11.48 -17.37
CA THR A 240 -11.46 -12.00 -17.20
C THR A 240 -10.58 -11.53 -18.34
N TYR A 241 -9.34 -11.18 -18.03
CA TYR A 241 -8.39 -10.63 -18.98
C TYR A 241 -7.05 -11.37 -18.91
N LEU A 242 -6.31 -11.39 -20.03
CA LEU A 242 -4.89 -11.76 -20.07
C LEU A 242 -4.54 -13.10 -19.38
N LEU A 243 -5.32 -14.15 -19.62
CA LEU A 243 -4.99 -15.50 -19.16
C LEU A 243 -3.65 -15.95 -19.76
N GLU A 244 -2.72 -16.41 -18.92
CA GLU A 244 -1.41 -16.92 -19.34
C GLU A 244 -1.52 -18.29 -20.03
N LYS A 245 -1.93 -18.28 -21.30
CA LYS A 245 -2.16 -19.50 -22.11
C LYS A 245 -0.93 -20.41 -22.22
N SER A 246 0.28 -19.85 -22.20
CA SER A 246 1.53 -20.63 -22.26
C SER A 246 1.64 -21.63 -21.11
N ARG A 247 1.10 -21.32 -19.94
CA ARG A 247 1.14 -22.20 -18.75
C ARG A 247 0.40 -23.53 -18.94
N VAL A 248 -0.52 -23.59 -19.89
CA VAL A 248 -1.27 -24.82 -20.21
C VAL A 248 -0.34 -25.90 -20.76
N VAL A 249 0.69 -25.51 -21.53
CA VAL A 249 1.58 -26.44 -22.25
C VAL A 249 3.03 -26.39 -21.78
N PHE A 250 3.38 -25.42 -20.93
CA PHE A 250 4.75 -25.19 -20.50
C PHE A 250 4.84 -24.74 -19.04
N GLN A 251 5.73 -25.39 -18.29
CA GLN A 251 6.08 -25.00 -16.93
C GLN A 251 7.61 -25.02 -16.78
N VAL A 252 8.17 -23.95 -16.21
CA VAL A 252 9.60 -23.92 -15.85
C VAL A 252 9.80 -24.80 -14.63
N SER A 253 10.77 -25.71 -14.68
CA SER A 253 11.17 -26.51 -13.52
C SER A 253 11.70 -25.60 -12.42
N SER A 254 11.31 -25.86 -11.18
CA SER A 254 11.84 -25.19 -9.99
C SER A 254 13.29 -25.65 -9.74
N LEU A 255 14.21 -25.25 -10.61
CA LEU A 255 15.64 -25.30 -10.33
C LEU A 255 15.98 -24.12 -9.42
N VAL A 256 16.59 -24.44 -8.28
CA VAL A 256 17.11 -23.48 -7.30
C VAL A 256 18.26 -22.72 -7.96
N THR A 257 17.94 -21.61 -8.61
CA THR A 257 18.96 -20.67 -9.09
C THR A 257 18.96 -19.46 -8.17
N VAL A 258 19.91 -19.45 -7.23
CA VAL A 258 20.28 -18.26 -6.48
C VAL A 258 20.86 -17.25 -7.48
N THR A 259 20.17 -16.13 -7.76
CA THR A 259 20.86 -14.86 -8.10
C THR A 259 19.95 -13.62 -8.15
N ARG A 260 20.34 -12.67 -7.29
CA ARG A 260 20.31 -11.19 -7.35
C ARG A 260 19.00 -10.43 -7.61
N MET A 261 18.69 -9.58 -6.63
CA MET A 261 17.71 -8.52 -6.61
C MET A 261 18.05 -7.45 -7.66
N HIS A 262 17.09 -7.15 -8.54
CA HIS A 262 17.06 -5.93 -9.33
C HIS A 262 15.82 -5.16 -8.90
N VAL A 263 16.05 -4.07 -8.17
CA VAL A 263 15.02 -3.08 -7.86
C VAL A 263 14.75 -2.32 -9.15
N ARG A 264 13.63 -2.63 -9.81
CA ARG A 264 13.06 -1.77 -10.84
C ARG A 264 11.90 -1.02 -10.21
N ILE A 265 12.09 0.27 -9.95
CA ILE A 265 11.02 1.20 -9.62
C ILE A 265 10.13 1.31 -10.86
N LEU A 266 9.02 0.58 -10.87
CA LEU A 266 7.98 0.77 -11.88
C LEU A 266 7.19 2.03 -11.47
N ARG A 267 7.32 3.10 -12.25
CA ARG A 267 6.41 4.25 -12.18
C ARG A 267 4.97 3.76 -12.30
N LEU A 268 4.20 3.89 -11.23
CA LEU A 268 2.75 3.78 -11.28
C LEU A 268 2.23 5.08 -11.91
N LEU A 269 1.98 5.06 -13.23
CA LEU A 269 1.19 6.10 -13.88
C LEU A 269 -0.28 5.75 -13.60
N CYS A 270 -0.87 6.38 -12.58
CA CYS A 270 -2.32 6.53 -12.54
C CYS A 270 -2.71 7.57 -13.60
N ILE A 271 -3.17 7.08 -14.75
CA ILE A 271 -3.92 7.92 -15.69
C ILE A 271 -5.36 7.88 -15.20
N PHE A 272 -5.88 9.03 -14.76
CA PHE A 272 -7.33 9.28 -14.75
C PHE A 272 -7.64 10.30 -15.83
N SER A 273 -8.61 9.91 -16.68
CA SER A 273 -9.15 10.59 -17.86
C SER A 273 -8.23 10.64 -19.07
#